data_AF-A0A257XSX0-F1
#
_entry.id   AF-A0A257XSX0-F1
#
_cell.length_a   1.000
_cell.length_b   1.000
_cell.length_c   1.000
_cell.angle_alpha   90.00
_cell.angle_beta   90.00
_cell.angle_gamma   90.00
#
_symmetry.space_group_name_H-M   'P 1'
#
loop_
_entity.id
_entity.type
_entity.pdbx_description
1 polymer ?
#
loop_
_entity_poly.entity_id
_entity_poly.type
_entity_poly.pdbx_seq_one_letter_code
_entity_poly.pdbx_strand_id
1 'polypeptide(L)'
;MADALGADYNRNQLTTMRSLVFCKPRATNEIANADPALLALCPLHITLTHKAGMSTVYFVRPSVVAAGSPGAAQAGKLEADIVKVIEGVMHGE
;
A
#
# COMPACT_ATOMS: atom_id res chain seq x y z
N MET A 1 0.30 -6.48 24.17
CA MET A 1 0.13 -7.30 22.95
C MET A 1 0.88 -8.61 23.07
N ALA A 2 2.19 -8.61 23.38
CA ALA A 2 2.94 -9.84 23.66
C ALA A 2 2.29 -10.70 24.75
N ASP A 3 1.92 -10.11 25.89
CA ASP A 3 1.28 -10.87 26.98
C ASP A 3 -0.11 -11.40 26.61
N ALA A 4 -0.86 -10.67 25.77
CA ALA A 4 -2.21 -11.04 25.35
C ALA A 4 -2.22 -12.13 24.27
N LEU A 5 -1.20 -12.15 23.39
CA LEU A 5 -1.09 -13.10 22.28
C LEU A 5 -0.15 -14.27 22.61
N GLY A 6 0.68 -14.16 23.65
CA GLY A 6 1.58 -15.22 24.10
C GLY A 6 2.44 -15.78 22.97
N ALA A 7 2.34 -17.09 22.75
CA ALA A 7 3.07 -17.81 21.70
C ALA A 7 2.69 -17.39 20.27
N ASP A 8 1.53 -16.76 20.07
CA ASP A 8 1.10 -16.27 18.77
C ASP A 8 1.62 -14.86 18.45
N TYR A 9 2.26 -14.19 19.41
CA TYR A 9 2.85 -12.89 19.18
C TYR A 9 4.07 -12.99 18.24
N ASN A 10 4.03 -12.28 17.12
CA ASN A 10 5.16 -12.11 16.20
C ASN A 10 5.83 -13.42 15.76
N ARG A 11 5.05 -14.44 15.37
CA ARG A 11 5.57 -15.72 14.84
C ARG A 11 6.50 -15.58 13.63
N ASN A 12 6.36 -14.48 12.88
CA ASN A 12 7.22 -14.16 11.75
C ASN A 12 8.55 -13.51 12.15
N GLN A 13 8.75 -13.20 13.44
CA GLN A 13 9.97 -12.60 13.98
C GLN A 13 10.38 -11.31 13.24
N LEU A 14 9.41 -10.43 12.98
CA LEU A 14 9.68 -9.10 12.45
C LEU A 14 10.40 -8.28 13.52
N THR A 15 11.51 -7.63 13.15
CA THR A 15 12.25 -6.72 14.03
C THR A 15 11.55 -5.37 14.10
N THR A 16 11.02 -4.90 12.97
CA THR A 16 10.32 -3.62 12.86
C THR A 16 9.10 -3.79 11.98
N MET A 17 8.01 -3.10 12.33
CA MET A 17 6.85 -2.89 11.48
C MET A 17 6.40 -1.43 11.61
N ARG A 18 6.22 -0.75 10.48
CA ARG A 18 5.70 0.62 10.40
C ARG A 18 4.61 0.67 9.33
N SER A 19 3.59 1.48 9.55
CA SER A 19 2.54 1.73 8.57
C SER A 19 2.48 3.22 8.26
N LEU A 20 2.30 3.54 6.98
CA LEU A 20 2.00 4.87 6.50
C LEU A 20 0.61 4.83 5.88
N VAL A 21 -0.27 5.73 6.31
CA VAL A 21 -1.58 5.96 5.72
C VAL A 21 -1.54 7.31 5.05
N PHE A 22 -1.89 7.37 3.76
CA PHE A 22 -1.78 8.58 2.96
C PHE A 22 -2.89 8.68 1.93
N CYS A 23 -3.04 9.86 1.36
CA CYS A 23 -4.00 10.15 0.31
C CYS A 23 -3.34 11.00 -0.78
N LYS A 24 -3.75 10.81 -2.02
CA LYS A 24 -3.38 11.66 -3.16
C LYS A 24 -4.67 12.35 -3.66
N PRO A 25 -5.05 13.52 -3.12
CA PRO A 25 -6.38 14.11 -3.32
C PRO A 25 -6.82 14.21 -4.77
N ARG A 26 -5.90 14.59 -5.67
CA ARG A 26 -6.17 14.64 -7.10
C ARG A 26 -6.51 13.27 -7.69
N ALA A 27 -5.74 12.24 -7.37
CA ALA A 27 -5.99 10.88 -7.87
C ALA A 27 -7.28 10.30 -7.27
N THR A 28 -7.57 10.60 -5.99
CA THR A 28 -8.83 10.24 -5.35
C THR A 28 -10.03 10.82 -6.10
N ASN A 29 -9.97 12.10 -6.49
CA ASN A 29 -11.03 12.73 -7.27
C ASN A 29 -11.15 12.13 -8.69
N GLU A 30 -10.02 11.88 -9.36
CA GLU A 30 -10.00 11.24 -10.69
C GLU A 30 -10.61 9.82 -10.66
N ILE A 31 -10.29 9.03 -9.64
CA ILE A 31 -10.83 7.67 -9.44
C ILE A 31 -12.31 7.71 -9.07
N ALA A 32 -12.72 8.57 -8.14
CA ALA A 32 -14.12 8.67 -7.70
C ALA A 32 -15.05 9.07 -8.85
N ASN A 33 -14.59 9.96 -9.74
CA ASN A 33 -15.33 10.36 -10.93
C ASN A 33 -15.46 9.23 -11.95
N ALA A 34 -14.46 8.34 -12.05
CA ALA A 34 -14.48 7.22 -12.98
C ALA A 34 -15.34 6.07 -12.44
N ASP A 35 -15.16 5.72 -11.16
CA ASP A 35 -15.86 4.63 -10.48
C ASP A 35 -15.89 4.89 -8.96
N PRO A 36 -17.04 5.29 -8.39
CA PRO A 36 -17.18 5.54 -6.96
C PRO A 36 -16.87 4.31 -6.07
N ALA A 37 -17.02 3.08 -6.58
CA ALA A 37 -16.70 1.88 -5.80
C ALA A 37 -15.19 1.80 -5.48
N LEU A 38 -14.34 2.42 -6.30
CA LEU A 38 -12.90 2.49 -6.07
C LEU A 38 -12.49 3.44 -4.94
N LEU A 39 -13.42 4.18 -4.33
CA LEU A 39 -13.17 4.87 -3.06
C LEU A 39 -12.79 3.91 -1.92
N ALA A 40 -13.01 2.60 -2.09
CA ALA A 40 -12.45 1.56 -1.22
C ALA A 40 -10.92 1.59 -1.14
N LEU A 41 -10.22 2.21 -2.10
CA LEU A 41 -8.77 2.44 -2.06
C LEU A 41 -8.36 3.65 -1.20
N CYS A 42 -9.31 4.40 -0.65
CA CYS A 42 -9.05 5.60 0.14
C CYS A 42 -9.36 5.38 1.63
N PRO A 43 -8.39 5.60 2.55
CA PRO A 43 -7.01 6.03 2.27
C PRO A 43 -6.13 4.88 1.75
N LEU A 44 -5.05 5.26 1.06
CA LEU A 44 -4.00 4.32 0.68
C LEU A 44 -3.13 4.03 1.90
N HIS A 45 -2.51 2.86 1.90
CA HIS A 45 -1.57 2.48 2.96
C HIS A 45 -0.39 1.70 2.40
N ILE A 46 0.76 1.91 3.04
CA ILE A 46 1.99 1.14 2.85
C ILE A 46 2.43 0.59 4.20
N THR A 47 2.89 -0.66 4.24
CA THR A 47 3.52 -1.25 5.42
C THR A 47 4.98 -1.57 5.12
N LEU A 48 5.88 -1.10 5.98
CA LEU A 48 7.30 -1.44 5.97
C LEU A 48 7.57 -2.44 7.07
N THR A 49 8.21 -3.55 6.74
CA THR A 49 8.74 -4.51 7.72
C THR A 49 10.24 -4.62 7.59
N HIS A 50 10.92 -4.95 8.70
CA HIS A 50 12.33 -5.31 8.69
C HIS A 50 12.55 -6.64 9.39
N LYS A 51 13.32 -7.54 8.76
CA LYS A 51 13.72 -8.84 9.32
C LYS A 51 15.03 -9.30 8.68
N ALA A 52 15.95 -9.81 9.49
CA ALA A 52 17.21 -10.41 9.04
C ALA A 52 18.00 -9.52 8.06
N GLY A 53 18.09 -8.22 8.35
CA GLY A 53 18.80 -7.25 7.52
C GLY A 53 18.06 -6.83 6.24
N MET A 54 16.87 -7.37 5.98
CA MET A 54 16.05 -7.04 4.81
C MET A 54 14.85 -6.18 5.19
N SER A 55 14.65 -5.09 4.44
CA SER A 55 13.46 -4.25 4.52
C SER A 55 12.50 -4.61 3.39
N THR A 56 11.21 -4.74 3.69
CA THR A 56 10.18 -5.11 2.71
C THR A 56 9.01 -4.15 2.81
N VAL A 57 8.55 -3.67 1.66
CA VAL A 57 7.41 -2.77 1.51
C VAL A 57 6.22 -3.56 0.97
N TYR A 58 5.07 -3.41 1.61
CA TYR A 58 3.80 -4.00 1.19
C TYR A 58 2.79 -2.89 0.92
N PHE A 59 2.07 -3.01 -0.19
CA PHE A 59 0.94 -2.15 -0.53
C PHE A 59 -0.07 -2.92 -1.37
N VAL A 60 -1.34 -2.53 -1.31
CA VAL A 60 -2.39 -3.09 -2.18
C VAL A 60 -2.22 -2.52 -3.57
N ARG A 61 -2.18 -3.38 -4.60
CA ARG A 61 -2.08 -3.00 -6.01
C ARG A 61 -3.41 -2.43 -6.53
N PRO A 62 -3.54 -1.11 -6.75
CA PRO A 62 -4.79 -0.52 -7.23
C PRO A 62 -5.27 -1.10 -8.57
N SER A 63 -4.35 -1.45 -9.48
CA SER A 63 -4.68 -2.02 -10.79
C SER A 63 -5.38 -3.38 -10.68
N VAL A 64 -5.05 -4.17 -9.66
CA VAL A 64 -5.70 -5.46 -9.39
C VAL A 64 -7.09 -5.24 -8.81
N VAL A 65 -7.23 -4.29 -7.87
CA VAL A 65 -8.53 -3.95 -7.26
C VAL A 65 -9.51 -3.39 -8.29
N ALA A 66 -9.03 -2.56 -9.22
CA ALA A 66 -9.84 -1.94 -10.26
C ALA A 66 -9.99 -2.79 -11.53
N ALA A 67 -9.57 -4.06 -11.52
CA ALA A 67 -9.61 -4.91 -12.70
C ALA A 67 -11.05 -5.04 -13.24
N GLY A 68 -11.25 -4.64 -14.50
CA GLY A 68 -12.56 -4.66 -15.16
C GLY A 68 -13.49 -3.50 -14.79
N SER A 69 -13.07 -2.56 -13.94
CA SER A 69 -13.86 -1.40 -13.56
C SER A 69 -13.64 -0.20 -14.51
N PRO A 70 -14.58 0.74 -14.62
CA PRO A 70 -14.41 1.97 -15.41
C PRO A 70 -13.21 2.83 -14.99
N GLY A 71 -12.70 2.67 -13.76
CA GLY A 71 -11.54 3.39 -13.23
C GLY A 71 -10.21 2.67 -13.37
N ALA A 72 -10.14 1.55 -14.12
CA ALA A 72 -8.93 0.73 -14.25
C ALA A 72 -7.68 1.53 -14.70
N ALA A 73 -7.85 2.47 -15.63
CA ALA A 73 -6.75 3.30 -16.13
C ALA A 73 -6.22 4.26 -15.05
N GLN A 74 -7.12 4.89 -14.30
CA GLN A 74 -6.79 5.82 -13.20
C GLN A 74 -6.11 5.07 -12.06
N ALA A 75 -6.61 3.89 -11.71
CA ALA A 75 -5.99 3.01 -10.72
C ALA A 75 -4.58 2.55 -11.17
N GLY A 76 -4.40 2.18 -12.44
CA GLY A 76 -3.09 1.80 -12.99
C GLY A 76 -2.08 2.95 -12.92
N LYS A 77 -2.49 4.18 -13.24
CA LYS A 77 -1.65 5.38 -13.09
C LYS A 77 -1.27 5.63 -11.63
N LEU A 78 -2.23 5.52 -10.71
CA LEU A 78 -1.99 5.67 -9.28
C LEU A 78 -0.99 4.61 -8.78
N GLU A 79 -1.12 3.36 -9.22
CA GLU A 79 -0.17 2.29 -8.90
C GLU A 79 1.24 2.62 -9.38
N ALA A 80 1.40 3.05 -10.63
CA ALA A 80 2.69 3.40 -11.19
C ALA A 80 3.37 4.54 -10.41
N ASP A 81 2.60 5.55 -10.00
CA ASP A 81 3.12 6.65 -9.17
C ASP A 81 3.60 6.14 -7.79
N ILE A 82 2.87 5.21 -7.17
CA ILE A 82 3.25 4.61 -5.89
C ILE A 82 4.52 3.77 -6.04
N VAL A 83 4.58 2.89 -7.04
CA VAL A 83 5.73 2.02 -7.31
C VAL A 83 6.98 2.86 -7.55
N LYS A 84 6.88 3.91 -8.37
CA LYS A 84 8.01 4.82 -8.63
C LYS A 84 8.58 5.42 -7.34
N VAL A 85 7.72 5.85 -6.41
CA VAL A 85 8.17 6.41 -5.13
C VAL A 85 8.81 5.33 -4.25
N ILE A 86 8.21 4.13 -4.19
CA ILE A 86 8.75 3.02 -3.39
C ILE A 86 10.13 2.63 -3.93
N GLU A 87 10.28 2.41 -5.24
CA GLU A 87 11.54 2.00 -5.86
C GLU A 87 12.62 3.06 -5.69
N GLY A 88 12.32 4.34 -5.90
CA GLY A 88 13.29 5.43 -5.71
C GLY A 88 13.84 5.48 -4.28
N VAL A 89 12.96 5.32 -3.28
CA VAL A 89 13.39 5.31 -1.86
C VAL A 89 14.13 4.03 -1.49
N MET A 90 13.70 2.87 -2.00
CA MET A 90 14.28 1.58 -1.62
C MET A 90 15.62 1.30 -2.31
N HIS A 91 15.85 1.86 -3.50
CA HIS A 91 17.05 1.61 -4.31
C HIS A 91 18.03 2.81 -4.35
N GLY A 92 17.65 3.96 -3.78
CA GLY A 92 18.55 5.11 -3.62
C GLY A 92 18.79 5.91 -4.90
N GLU A 93 17.75 6.08 -5.71
CA GLU A 93 17.76 6.92 -6.92
C GLU A 93 17.24 8.34 -6.67
#